data_AF-A0A3B9I5B6-F1
#
_entry.id   AF-A0A3B9I5B6-F1
#
_cell.length_a   1.000
_cell.length_b   1.000
_cell.length_c   1.000
_cell.angle_alpha   90.00
_cell.angle_beta   90.00
_cell.angle_gamma   90.00
#
_symmetry.space_group_name_H-M   'P 1'
#
loop_
_entity.id
_entity.type
_entity.pdbx_description
1 polymer ?
#
loop_
_entity_poly.entity_id
_entity_poly.type
_entity_poly.pdbx_seq_one_letter_code
_entity_poly.pdbx_strand_id
1 'polypeptide(L)'
;MMKKYFNITVLVVLLAFLFTGCGPKTTEPPTTAQSTQEIASTTTETSNDNNTQEFTTQEIPEVTETTVPDIATAQTSAEPTQNESEETDTMSTIPQTTTPATTIPVTETPALNTLKISGKVDFEMIATLDELKSLDDIIVEEVFYSKNSFGTTEQTNFKGVNLWYLLKNYAGIDAEASSVTIIAIDGYKMKFTIEQVMKQDYINESEPDKQLPMIIAWEENGTEYNSEDGPPYQLVVGQVAAGDFNKFQWVRNIESIIVD
;
A
#
# COMPACT_ATOMS: atom_id res chain seq x y z
N MET A 1 21.04 22.02 36.68
CA MET A 1 21.19 20.96 37.70
C MET A 1 20.11 19.92 37.48
N MET A 2 20.38 18.66 37.86
CA MET A 2 19.57 17.42 37.68
C MET A 2 19.94 16.55 36.46
N LYS A 3 21.10 15.87 36.59
CA LYS A 3 21.38 14.55 35.99
C LYS A 3 21.61 13.58 37.15
N LYS A 4 20.57 12.85 37.61
CA LYS A 4 20.71 11.88 38.72
C LYS A 4 19.72 10.69 38.69
N TYR A 5 19.23 10.27 37.52
CA TYR A 5 18.38 9.07 37.42
C TYR A 5 18.93 7.96 36.51
N PHE A 6 20.15 8.11 36.00
CA PHE A 6 20.72 7.18 35.00
C PHE A 6 21.40 5.92 35.57
N ASN A 7 21.54 5.77 36.90
CA ASN A 7 22.34 4.70 37.51
C ASN A 7 21.58 3.70 38.42
N ILE A 8 20.25 3.70 38.44
CA ILE A 8 19.48 2.82 39.35
C ILE A 8 18.86 1.60 38.65
N THR A 9 18.75 1.58 37.32
CA THR A 9 18.12 0.46 36.60
C THR A 9 19.03 -0.76 36.38
N VAL A 10 20.34 -0.63 36.64
CA VAL A 10 21.32 -1.73 36.45
C VAL A 10 21.39 -2.69 37.67
N LEU A 11 20.74 -2.38 38.80
CA LEU A 11 20.79 -3.21 40.01
C LEU A 11 19.66 -4.28 40.10
N VAL A 12 18.65 -4.26 39.24
CA VAL A 12 17.49 -5.19 39.34
C VAL A 12 17.64 -6.42 38.42
N VAL A 13 18.69 -6.49 37.58
CA VAL A 13 18.92 -7.56 36.60
C VAL A 13 19.70 -8.77 37.17
N LEU A 14 20.01 -8.82 38.47
CA LEU A 14 20.95 -9.82 39.02
C LEU A 14 20.41 -10.72 40.16
N LEU A 15 19.10 -10.94 40.27
CA LEU A 15 18.54 -11.72 41.38
C LEU A 15 17.32 -12.59 41.03
N ALA A 16 17.39 -13.33 39.93
CA ALA A 16 16.43 -14.41 39.63
C ALA A 16 17.05 -15.56 38.82
N PHE A 17 18.08 -16.19 39.38
CA PHE A 17 18.39 -17.59 39.09
C PHE A 17 18.20 -18.39 40.38
N LEU A 18 17.86 -19.68 40.21
CA LEU A 18 17.82 -20.80 41.17
C LEU A 18 16.43 -21.28 41.61
N PHE A 19 15.74 -22.02 40.73
CA PHE A 19 15.04 -23.23 41.15
C PHE A 19 15.32 -24.39 40.17
N THR A 20 16.35 -25.16 40.52
CA THR A 20 16.57 -26.55 40.10
C THR A 20 15.57 -27.46 40.82
N GLY A 21 14.77 -28.22 40.07
CA GLY A 21 13.92 -29.30 40.59
C GLY A 21 14.17 -30.60 39.85
N CYS A 22 14.96 -31.49 40.46
CA CYS A 22 15.20 -32.86 40.00
C CYS A 22 14.50 -33.81 40.98
N GLY A 23 13.72 -34.78 40.49
CA GLY A 23 13.06 -35.82 41.27
C GLY A 23 13.12 -37.18 40.55
N PRO A 24 13.22 -38.33 41.27
CA PRO A 24 13.81 -39.55 40.72
C PRO A 24 12.81 -40.63 40.24
N LYS A 25 13.29 -41.41 39.26
CA LYS A 25 13.13 -42.85 38.92
C LYS A 25 11.84 -43.60 39.33
N THR A 26 11.34 -44.46 38.43
CA THR A 26 11.42 -45.95 38.56
C THR A 26 10.57 -46.74 37.53
N THR A 27 11.23 -47.72 36.90
CA THR A 27 10.77 -49.02 36.33
C THR A 27 10.39 -49.17 34.86
N GLU A 28 11.14 -50.10 34.26
CA GLU A 28 11.20 -50.68 32.91
C GLU A 28 10.29 -51.96 32.76
N PRO A 29 10.28 -52.67 31.60
CA PRO A 29 9.10 -53.30 30.97
C PRO A 29 8.96 -54.84 31.16
N PRO A 30 8.07 -55.50 30.39
CA PRO A 30 8.52 -56.55 29.45
C PRO A 30 7.84 -56.42 28.06
N THR A 31 8.51 -56.58 26.91
CA THR A 31 9.07 -57.80 26.25
C THR A 31 8.04 -58.68 25.53
N THR A 32 8.38 -59.01 24.27
CA THR A 32 7.91 -60.13 23.39
C THR A 32 6.89 -59.74 22.32
N ALA A 33 6.97 -60.12 21.04
CA ALA A 33 8.00 -60.56 20.11
C ALA A 33 7.32 -60.70 18.72
N GLN A 34 8.11 -60.53 17.65
CA GLN A 34 8.04 -61.23 16.35
C GLN A 34 6.70 -61.33 15.58
N SER A 35 6.71 -60.87 14.32
CA SER A 35 6.99 -61.79 13.20
C SER A 35 7.25 -61.05 11.90
N THR A 36 8.30 -61.51 11.23
CA THR A 36 8.78 -61.23 9.88
C THR A 36 7.92 -61.89 8.80
N GLN A 37 7.76 -61.25 7.64
CA GLN A 37 7.81 -61.80 6.26
C GLN A 37 7.56 -60.62 5.31
N GLU A 38 8.52 -60.04 4.57
CA GLU A 38 9.40 -60.55 3.50
C GLU A 38 8.69 -60.80 2.15
N ILE A 39 9.25 -60.13 1.12
CA ILE A 39 9.25 -60.38 -0.35
C ILE A 39 7.97 -60.14 -1.17
N ALA A 40 7.97 -59.12 -2.03
CA ALA A 40 8.29 -59.27 -3.47
C ALA A 40 7.81 -58.07 -4.32
N SER A 41 8.77 -57.47 -5.03
CA SER A 41 8.57 -56.59 -6.18
C SER A 41 7.97 -57.34 -7.37
N THR A 42 7.14 -56.69 -8.20
CA THR A 42 7.23 -56.71 -9.69
C THR A 42 6.26 -55.69 -10.30
N THR A 43 6.74 -55.08 -11.37
CA THR A 43 6.34 -53.92 -12.15
C THR A 43 5.16 -54.18 -13.11
N THR A 44 4.36 -53.12 -13.33
CA THR A 44 3.52 -52.73 -14.50
C THR A 44 2.59 -53.74 -15.16
N GLU A 45 1.32 -53.35 -15.31
CA GLU A 45 0.70 -53.20 -16.64
C GLU A 45 -0.40 -52.12 -16.62
N THR A 46 -0.45 -51.40 -17.73
CA THR A 46 -1.34 -50.32 -18.13
C THR A 46 -2.80 -50.77 -18.26
N SER A 47 -3.75 -49.93 -17.85
CA SER A 47 -5.04 -49.83 -18.54
C SER A 47 -5.62 -48.42 -18.38
N ASN A 48 -5.81 -47.79 -19.54
CA ASN A 48 -6.70 -46.66 -19.76
C ASN A 48 -8.10 -47.03 -19.30
N ASP A 49 -8.76 -46.15 -18.56
CA ASP A 49 -10.21 -46.03 -18.66
C ASP A 49 -10.62 -44.57 -18.62
N ASN A 50 -11.33 -44.19 -19.69
CA ASN A 50 -12.00 -42.92 -19.87
C ASN A 50 -13.08 -42.78 -18.80
N ASN A 51 -13.03 -41.68 -18.04
CA ASN A 51 -14.22 -41.20 -17.35
C ASN A 51 -14.55 -39.78 -17.83
N THR A 52 -15.37 -39.76 -18.87
CA THR A 52 -16.17 -38.62 -19.31
C THR A 52 -17.14 -38.27 -18.19
N GLN A 53 -16.88 -37.18 -17.47
CA GLN A 53 -17.91 -36.53 -16.66
C GLN A 53 -18.56 -35.42 -17.47
N GLU A 54 -19.88 -35.55 -17.55
CA GLU A 54 -20.82 -34.65 -18.21
C GLU A 54 -20.70 -33.23 -17.66
N PHE A 55 -20.33 -32.31 -18.55
CA PHE A 55 -20.38 -30.89 -18.33
C PHE A 55 -21.86 -30.46 -18.35
N THR A 56 -22.49 -30.39 -17.18
CA THR A 56 -23.81 -29.79 -17.03
C THR A 56 -23.68 -28.28 -17.23
N THR A 57 -24.15 -27.83 -18.40
CA THR A 57 -24.35 -26.41 -18.71
C THR A 57 -25.48 -25.89 -17.85
N GLN A 58 -25.16 -25.06 -16.84
CA GLN A 58 -26.17 -24.24 -16.17
C GLN A 58 -26.41 -22.97 -16.97
N GLU A 59 -27.68 -22.78 -17.30
CA GLU A 59 -28.25 -21.64 -18.01
C GLU A 59 -27.92 -20.33 -17.31
N ILE A 60 -27.46 -19.37 -18.11
CA ILE A 60 -27.29 -17.97 -17.74
C ILE A 60 -28.70 -17.35 -17.68
N PRO A 61 -29.14 -16.77 -16.55
CA PRO A 61 -30.34 -15.94 -16.57
C PRO A 61 -30.03 -14.60 -17.27
N GLU A 62 -30.75 -14.42 -18.37
CA GLU A 62 -30.84 -13.24 -19.22
C GLU A 62 -31.62 -12.10 -18.51
N VAL A 63 -31.20 -10.87 -18.81
CA VAL A 63 -31.95 -9.58 -18.67
C VAL A 63 -32.16 -9.02 -17.25
N THR A 64 -31.50 -7.88 -16.95
CA THR A 64 -32.20 -6.57 -16.96
C THR A 64 -31.23 -5.40 -16.84
N GLU A 65 -31.07 -4.77 -17.99
CA GLU A 65 -30.53 -3.44 -18.23
C GLU A 65 -31.31 -2.40 -17.40
N THR A 66 -30.68 -1.80 -16.40
CA THR A 66 -31.28 -0.65 -15.68
C THR A 66 -30.82 0.64 -16.33
N THR A 67 -31.69 1.09 -17.24
CA THR A 67 -32.01 2.46 -17.65
C THR A 67 -31.29 3.59 -16.91
N VAL A 68 -30.45 4.29 -17.66
CA VAL A 68 -30.07 5.69 -17.43
C VAL A 68 -31.28 6.58 -17.82
N PRO A 69 -31.73 7.55 -17.02
CA PRO A 69 -32.72 8.51 -17.49
C PRO A 69 -32.05 9.57 -18.36
N ASP A 70 -32.35 9.47 -19.65
CA ASP A 70 -32.27 10.49 -20.68
C ASP A 70 -33.25 11.63 -20.38
N ILE A 71 -32.75 12.88 -20.33
CA ILE A 71 -33.53 14.08 -20.58
C ILE A 71 -32.85 14.84 -21.72
N ALA A 72 -33.18 14.46 -22.95
CA ALA A 72 -33.31 15.35 -24.09
C ALA A 72 -34.51 16.30 -23.84
N THR A 73 -34.65 17.53 -24.33
CA THR A 73 -34.29 18.12 -25.63
C THR A 73 -34.59 19.63 -25.55
N ALA A 74 -33.77 20.49 -26.17
CA ALA A 74 -34.17 21.58 -27.08
C ALA A 74 -32.94 22.48 -27.35
N GLN A 75 -32.19 22.26 -28.42
CA GLN A 75 -32.44 22.66 -29.81
C GLN A 75 -31.99 24.09 -30.15
N THR A 76 -31.18 24.14 -31.22
CA THR A 76 -31.22 25.12 -32.32
C THR A 76 -30.11 26.19 -32.38
N SER A 77 -29.16 25.87 -33.28
CA SER A 77 -28.78 26.66 -34.47
C SER A 77 -28.10 28.02 -34.29
N ALA A 78 -26.82 28.12 -34.69
CA ALA A 78 -26.41 28.65 -36.00
C ALA A 78 -24.89 28.98 -36.00
N GLU A 79 -24.17 28.41 -36.95
CA GLU A 79 -22.91 28.95 -37.51
C GLU A 79 -23.26 29.98 -38.61
N PRO A 80 -22.34 30.69 -39.29
CA PRO A 80 -21.00 31.24 -38.96
C PRO A 80 -21.01 32.77 -39.13
N THR A 81 -19.90 33.49 -38.85
CA THR A 81 -19.46 34.66 -39.66
C THR A 81 -18.01 35.04 -39.31
N GLN A 82 -17.19 35.19 -40.36
CA GLN A 82 -15.84 35.74 -40.41
C GLN A 82 -15.84 37.29 -40.43
N ASN A 83 -14.79 37.90 -39.86
CA ASN A 83 -14.19 39.21 -40.20
C ASN A 83 -12.93 39.31 -39.32
N GLU A 84 -11.67 39.33 -39.77
CA GLU A 84 -10.94 40.19 -40.73
C GLU A 84 -10.78 41.67 -40.33
N SER A 85 -9.52 42.12 -40.42
CA SER A 85 -8.94 43.46 -40.24
C SER A 85 -8.79 43.98 -38.79
N GLU A 86 -7.73 44.68 -38.36
CA GLU A 86 -6.52 45.21 -39.02
C GLU A 86 -5.54 45.72 -37.94
N GLU A 87 -4.30 45.96 -38.35
CA GLU A 87 -3.16 46.48 -37.59
C GLU A 87 -3.41 47.86 -36.94
N THR A 88 -2.67 48.16 -35.86
CA THR A 88 -1.91 49.42 -35.79
C THR A 88 -0.81 49.40 -34.72
N ASP A 89 0.42 49.60 -35.20
CA ASP A 89 1.62 50.00 -34.47
C ASP A 89 1.40 51.27 -33.63
N THR A 90 2.04 51.38 -32.47
CA THR A 90 3.11 52.39 -32.25
C THR A 90 3.79 52.29 -30.88
N MET A 91 5.11 52.48 -30.94
CA MET A 91 6.12 52.52 -29.87
C MET A 91 5.80 53.48 -28.71
N SER A 92 6.21 53.08 -27.49
CA SER A 92 6.79 54.03 -26.54
C SER A 92 7.82 53.35 -25.62
N THR A 93 9.09 53.61 -25.91
CA THR A 93 10.30 53.33 -25.10
C THR A 93 10.29 54.24 -23.85
N ILE A 94 10.67 53.80 -22.65
CA ILE A 94 11.97 53.95 -21.91
C ILE A 94 11.62 53.75 -20.39
N PRO A 95 12.51 53.38 -19.42
CA PRO A 95 13.77 52.63 -19.39
C PRO A 95 13.74 51.38 -18.47
N GLN A 96 14.70 50.47 -18.69
CA GLN A 96 15.10 49.41 -17.76
C GLN A 96 15.53 49.98 -16.40
N THR A 97 14.96 49.43 -15.33
CA THR A 97 15.57 49.43 -13.99
C THR A 97 15.91 47.98 -13.66
N THR A 98 17.20 47.71 -13.54
CA THR A 98 17.78 46.43 -13.13
C THR A 98 17.53 46.17 -11.65
N THR A 99 16.88 45.04 -11.34
CA THR A 99 17.04 44.36 -10.04
C THR A 99 16.93 42.85 -10.30
N PRO A 100 17.90 42.02 -9.87
CA PRO A 100 17.89 40.60 -10.10
C PRO A 100 16.95 39.94 -9.08
N ALA A 101 15.76 39.54 -9.51
CA ALA A 101 14.94 38.60 -8.78
C ALA A 101 15.03 37.26 -9.52
N THR A 102 15.73 36.33 -8.90
CA THR A 102 15.92 34.95 -9.31
C THR A 102 14.61 34.33 -9.78
N THR A 103 14.49 34.18 -11.10
CA THR A 103 13.52 33.30 -11.74
C THR A 103 13.81 31.88 -11.25
N ILE A 104 12.89 31.30 -10.47
CA ILE A 104 12.87 29.84 -10.26
C ILE A 104 12.56 29.23 -11.63
N PRO A 105 13.40 28.33 -12.17
CA PRO A 105 13.06 27.63 -13.40
C PRO A 105 11.92 26.66 -13.09
N VAL A 106 10.70 27.05 -13.44
CA VAL A 106 9.59 26.12 -13.63
C VAL A 106 9.75 25.58 -15.04
N THR A 107 10.43 24.44 -15.20
CA THR A 107 10.24 23.40 -16.23
C THR A 107 11.23 22.28 -15.94
N GLU A 108 10.81 21.25 -15.22
CA GLU A 108 11.40 19.92 -15.39
C GLU A 108 10.26 18.91 -15.41
N THR A 109 10.22 18.12 -16.47
CA THR A 109 9.52 16.84 -16.53
C THR A 109 9.68 16.13 -15.17
N PRO A 110 8.60 15.64 -14.53
CA PRO A 110 8.74 14.97 -13.25
C PRO A 110 9.78 13.86 -13.39
N ALA A 111 10.79 13.87 -12.52
CA ALA A 111 11.79 12.82 -12.50
C ALA A 111 11.07 11.47 -12.38
N LEU A 112 11.45 10.52 -13.24
CA LEU A 112 10.89 9.17 -13.21
C LEU A 112 11.05 8.59 -11.80
N ASN A 113 10.06 7.83 -11.35
CA ASN A 113 10.06 7.13 -10.05
C ASN A 113 10.00 8.04 -8.81
N THR A 114 9.44 9.23 -8.96
CA THR A 114 9.09 10.09 -7.82
C THR A 114 7.64 9.88 -7.39
N LEU A 115 7.37 10.12 -6.11
CA LEU A 115 6.03 10.16 -5.53
C LEU A 115 5.55 11.61 -5.45
N LYS A 116 4.47 11.93 -6.15
CA LYS A 116 3.86 13.27 -6.10
C LYS A 116 2.75 13.33 -5.04
N ILE A 117 2.79 14.32 -4.16
CA ILE A 117 1.71 14.64 -3.21
C ILE A 117 1.18 16.04 -3.54
N SER A 118 -0.15 16.17 -3.72
CA SER A 118 -0.77 17.43 -4.19
C SER A 118 -2.22 17.57 -3.72
N GLY A 119 -2.84 18.74 -3.99
CA GLY A 119 -4.23 19.03 -3.65
C GLY A 119 -4.37 19.89 -2.39
N LYS A 120 -5.28 19.52 -1.49
CA LYS A 120 -5.50 20.22 -0.20
C LYS A 120 -4.43 19.92 0.84
N VAL A 121 -3.23 20.41 0.57
CA VAL A 121 -2.04 20.32 1.42
C VAL A 121 -1.35 21.69 1.45
N ASP A 122 -0.72 22.03 2.56
CA ASP A 122 0.07 23.26 2.70
C ASP A 122 1.28 23.27 1.75
N PHE A 123 1.87 22.09 1.52
CA PHE A 123 3.06 21.89 0.70
C PHE A 123 2.85 20.72 -0.27
N GLU A 124 2.62 21.05 -1.54
CA GLU A 124 2.76 20.05 -2.60
C GLU A 124 4.23 19.62 -2.70
N MET A 125 4.47 18.33 -2.84
CA MET A 125 5.83 17.78 -2.87
C MET A 125 5.98 16.67 -3.91
N ILE A 126 7.20 16.55 -4.42
CA ILE A 126 7.65 15.46 -5.29
C ILE A 126 8.83 14.83 -4.55
N ALA A 127 8.67 13.60 -4.09
CA ALA A 127 9.66 12.91 -3.28
C ALA A 127 10.32 11.75 -4.05
N THR A 128 11.63 11.68 -3.97
CA THR A 128 12.43 10.53 -4.37
C THR A 128 12.42 9.46 -3.28
N LEU A 129 12.85 8.24 -3.62
CA LEU A 129 12.95 7.16 -2.65
C LEU A 129 13.92 7.49 -1.52
N ASP A 130 15.06 8.10 -1.83
CA ASP A 130 16.06 8.51 -0.83
C ASP A 130 15.50 9.55 0.14
N GLU A 131 14.71 10.51 -0.35
CA GLU A 131 14.04 11.49 0.50
C GLU A 131 13.02 10.83 1.43
N LEU A 132 12.19 9.89 0.93
CA LEU A 132 11.26 9.14 1.79
C LEU A 132 11.99 8.31 2.85
N LYS A 133 13.10 7.66 2.48
CA LYS A 133 13.94 6.89 3.42
C LYS A 133 14.63 7.78 4.45
N SER A 134 14.81 9.06 4.19
CA SER A 134 15.39 10.01 5.15
C SER A 134 14.40 10.48 6.23
N LEU A 135 13.11 10.15 6.10
CA LEU A 135 12.04 10.50 7.04
C LEU A 135 11.99 9.50 8.21
N ASP A 136 13.11 9.33 8.91
CA ASP A 136 13.35 8.29 9.92
C ASP A 136 12.27 8.21 11.02
N ASP A 137 11.65 9.34 11.37
CA ASP A 137 10.64 9.43 12.42
C ASP A 137 9.26 8.86 12.05
N ILE A 138 9.03 8.58 10.75
CA ILE A 138 7.78 8.00 10.26
C ILE A 138 7.98 6.67 9.53
N ILE A 139 9.19 6.09 9.59
CA ILE A 139 9.46 4.76 9.04
C ILE A 139 8.73 3.70 9.86
N VAL A 140 8.06 2.79 9.15
CA VAL A 140 7.36 1.63 9.69
C VAL A 140 7.91 0.38 9.01
N GLU A 141 8.23 -0.63 9.81
CA GLU A 141 8.62 -1.96 9.33
C GLU A 141 7.79 -3.01 10.07
N GLU A 142 6.78 -3.56 9.41
CA GLU A 142 5.79 -4.43 10.06
C GLU A 142 5.27 -5.53 9.13
N VAL A 143 4.75 -6.60 9.75
CA VAL A 143 4.09 -7.71 9.04
C VAL A 143 2.60 -7.42 8.87
N PHE A 144 2.16 -7.36 7.61
CA PHE A 144 0.76 -7.18 7.22
C PHE A 144 0.14 -8.50 6.80
N TYR A 145 -1.11 -8.72 7.22
CA TYR A 145 -1.95 -9.79 6.72
C TYR A 145 -2.74 -9.30 5.51
N SER A 146 -2.79 -10.11 4.46
CA SER A 146 -3.60 -9.83 3.29
C SER A 146 -4.51 -10.98 2.94
N LYS A 147 -5.70 -10.64 2.46
CA LYS A 147 -6.66 -11.58 1.90
C LYS A 147 -7.21 -11.02 0.59
N ASN A 148 -7.05 -11.79 -0.48
CA ASN A 148 -7.58 -11.43 -1.80
C ASN A 148 -9.05 -11.87 -1.97
N SER A 149 -9.70 -11.44 -3.03
CA SER A 149 -11.12 -11.75 -3.33
C SER A 149 -11.41 -13.25 -3.53
N PHE A 150 -10.38 -14.08 -3.77
CA PHE A 150 -10.50 -15.54 -3.87
C PHE A 150 -10.31 -16.24 -2.52
N GLY A 151 -10.08 -15.49 -1.44
CA GLY A 151 -9.83 -16.03 -0.10
C GLY A 151 -8.41 -16.52 0.12
N THR A 152 -7.48 -16.31 -0.82
CA THR A 152 -6.06 -16.58 -0.59
C THR A 152 -5.50 -15.57 0.39
N THR A 153 -4.70 -16.05 1.33
CA THR A 153 -4.16 -15.26 2.44
C THR A 153 -2.64 -15.27 2.42
N GLU A 154 -2.02 -14.16 2.83
CA GLU A 154 -0.57 -14.02 2.87
C GLU A 154 -0.16 -13.13 4.05
N GLN A 155 1.01 -13.41 4.64
CA GLN A 155 1.66 -12.52 5.60
C GLN A 155 2.97 -12.03 4.99
N THR A 156 3.15 -10.72 4.96
CA THR A 156 4.26 -10.10 4.24
C THR A 156 4.87 -8.99 5.11
N ASN A 157 6.19 -9.01 5.29
CA ASN A 157 6.91 -7.94 5.96
C ASN A 157 7.10 -6.78 5.00
N PHE A 158 6.68 -5.58 5.36
CA PHE A 158 6.87 -4.38 4.55
C PHE A 158 7.65 -3.34 5.32
N LYS A 159 8.48 -2.58 4.59
CA LYS A 159 9.11 -1.36 5.09
C LYS A 159 8.67 -0.17 4.27
N GLY A 160 8.28 0.90 4.95
CA GLY A 160 7.65 2.06 4.34
C GLY A 160 7.60 3.28 5.25
N VAL A 161 6.95 4.34 4.79
CA VAL A 161 6.57 5.48 5.62
C VAL A 161 5.09 5.41 5.98
N ASN A 162 4.74 5.82 7.21
CA ASN A 162 3.36 5.98 7.65
C ASN A 162 2.65 7.05 6.82
N LEU A 163 1.61 6.67 6.07
CA LEU A 163 0.92 7.57 5.14
C LEU A 163 0.28 8.77 5.85
N TRP A 164 -0.35 8.56 7.00
CA TRP A 164 -0.97 9.66 7.73
C TRP A 164 0.06 10.68 8.20
N TYR A 165 1.18 10.21 8.77
CA TYR A 165 2.21 11.13 9.23
C TYR A 165 2.98 11.79 8.09
N LEU A 166 3.15 11.13 6.95
CA LEU A 166 3.64 11.76 5.73
C LEU A 166 2.78 12.98 5.34
N LEU A 167 1.45 12.76 5.25
CA LEU A 167 0.51 13.82 4.88
C LEU A 167 0.41 14.91 5.95
N LYS A 168 0.35 14.53 7.23
CA LYS A 168 0.17 15.47 8.33
C LYS A 168 1.41 16.30 8.63
N ASN A 169 2.59 15.66 8.69
CA ASN A 169 3.79 16.31 9.20
C ASN A 169 4.64 16.97 8.11
N TYR A 170 4.56 16.47 6.86
CA TYR A 170 5.44 16.94 5.76
C TYR A 170 4.66 17.64 4.65
N ALA A 171 3.51 17.11 4.24
CA ALA A 171 2.67 17.81 3.25
C ALA A 171 1.79 18.89 3.90
N GLY A 172 1.43 18.74 5.18
CA GLY A 172 0.53 19.65 5.89
C GLY A 172 -0.91 19.53 5.37
N ILE A 173 -1.52 18.36 5.56
CA ILE A 173 -2.90 18.12 5.11
C ILE A 173 -3.89 19.14 5.67
N ASP A 174 -4.74 19.70 4.80
CA ASP A 174 -5.76 20.69 5.18
C ASP A 174 -6.83 20.07 6.10
N ALA A 175 -7.32 20.83 7.07
CA ALA A 175 -8.41 20.41 7.96
C ALA A 175 -9.75 20.22 7.24
N GLU A 176 -9.95 20.86 6.09
CA GLU A 176 -11.11 20.71 5.20
C GLU A 176 -10.92 19.62 4.14
N ALA A 177 -9.84 18.84 4.21
CA ALA A 177 -9.68 17.65 3.39
C ALA A 177 -10.77 16.62 3.72
N SER A 178 -11.33 16.04 2.67
CA SER A 178 -12.40 15.06 2.72
C SER A 178 -11.89 13.65 2.38
N SER A 179 -10.85 13.54 1.56
CA SER A 179 -10.35 12.26 1.09
C SER A 179 -8.91 12.30 0.58
N VAL A 180 -8.33 11.12 0.46
CA VAL A 180 -7.03 10.88 -0.16
C VAL A 180 -7.21 9.86 -1.29
N THR A 181 -6.75 10.20 -2.49
CA THR A 181 -6.75 9.31 -3.66
C THR A 181 -5.32 8.90 -3.98
N ILE A 182 -5.06 7.60 -4.00
CA ILE A 182 -3.78 6.99 -4.37
C ILE A 182 -3.87 6.53 -5.82
N ILE A 183 -2.89 6.91 -6.65
CA ILE A 183 -2.91 6.72 -8.11
C ILE A 183 -1.62 6.02 -8.53
N ALA A 184 -1.77 4.90 -9.24
CA ALA A 184 -0.68 4.18 -9.89
C ALA A 184 -0.43 4.66 -11.33
N ILE A 185 0.76 4.38 -11.85
CA ILE A 185 1.15 4.71 -13.25
C ILE A 185 0.27 4.05 -14.31
N ASP A 186 -0.38 2.92 -13.98
CA ASP A 186 -1.30 2.21 -14.88
C ASP A 186 -2.73 2.78 -14.85
N GLY A 187 -2.94 3.84 -14.07
CA GLY A 187 -4.23 4.50 -13.89
C GLY A 187 -5.12 3.84 -12.85
N TYR A 188 -4.69 2.78 -12.16
CA TYR A 188 -5.41 2.21 -11.03
C TYR A 188 -5.47 3.22 -9.87
N LYS A 189 -6.63 3.30 -9.21
CA LYS A 189 -6.87 4.27 -8.13
C LYS A 189 -7.62 3.67 -6.97
N MET A 190 -7.23 4.07 -5.77
CA MET A 190 -7.98 3.82 -4.54
C MET A 190 -8.21 5.13 -3.81
N LYS A 191 -9.45 5.38 -3.40
CA LYS A 191 -9.85 6.57 -2.66
C LYS A 191 -10.26 6.18 -1.25
N PHE A 192 -9.75 6.92 -0.26
CA PHE A 192 -9.98 6.71 1.16
C PHE A 192 -10.49 8.00 1.79
N THR A 193 -11.33 7.88 2.81
CA THR A 193 -11.69 9.00 3.68
C THR A 193 -10.49 9.39 4.55
N ILE A 194 -10.48 10.62 5.07
CA ILE A 194 -9.44 11.05 6.02
C ILE A 194 -9.42 10.14 7.25
N GLU A 195 -10.58 9.74 7.78
CA GLU A 195 -10.68 8.85 8.94
C GLU A 195 -9.97 7.50 8.69
N GLN A 196 -10.15 6.91 7.51
CA GLN A 196 -9.46 5.68 7.14
C GLN A 196 -7.95 5.87 7.11
N VAL A 197 -7.46 6.93 6.45
CA VAL A 197 -6.01 7.19 6.38
C VAL A 197 -5.43 7.48 7.77
N MET A 198 -6.15 8.21 8.62
CA MET A 198 -5.78 8.50 10.01
C MET A 198 -5.68 7.26 10.89
N LYS A 199 -6.44 6.21 10.57
CA LYS A 199 -6.54 4.99 11.38
C LYS A 199 -5.16 4.35 11.57
N GLN A 200 -4.81 4.06 12.82
CA GLN A 200 -3.53 3.46 13.22
C GLN A 200 -3.69 2.04 13.79
N ASP A 201 -4.93 1.56 13.87
CA ASP A 201 -5.35 0.30 14.47
C ASP A 201 -5.99 -0.62 13.42
N TYR A 202 -5.46 -0.64 12.19
CA TYR A 202 -5.72 -1.76 11.29
C TYR A 202 -5.12 -3.04 11.89
N ILE A 203 -5.76 -4.18 11.67
CA ILE A 203 -5.34 -5.43 12.29
C ILE A 203 -4.57 -6.31 11.31
N ASN A 204 -3.73 -7.17 11.89
CA ASN A 204 -3.26 -8.41 11.28
C ASN A 204 -4.05 -9.55 11.96
N GLU A 205 -4.88 -10.29 11.22
CA GLU A 205 -5.74 -11.32 11.81
C GLU A 205 -4.97 -12.47 12.49
N SER A 206 -3.73 -12.74 12.07
CA SER A 206 -2.84 -13.70 12.74
C SER A 206 -2.27 -13.18 14.06
N GLU A 207 -2.26 -11.86 14.26
CA GLU A 207 -1.74 -11.16 15.44
C GLU A 207 -2.73 -10.07 15.88
N PRO A 208 -3.87 -10.42 16.51
CA PRO A 208 -4.99 -9.48 16.72
C PRO A 208 -4.68 -8.26 17.60
N ASP A 209 -3.63 -8.34 18.44
CA ASP A 209 -3.18 -7.24 19.29
C ASP A 209 -2.36 -6.19 18.50
N LYS A 210 -2.01 -6.49 17.24
CA LYS A 210 -1.22 -5.63 16.38
C LYS A 210 -2.07 -4.51 15.81
N GLN A 211 -1.56 -3.29 15.92
CA GLN A 211 -2.17 -2.08 15.39
C GLN A 211 -1.27 -1.52 14.29
N LEU A 212 -1.81 -1.48 13.08
CA LEU A 212 -1.08 -1.13 11.87
C LEU A 212 -1.63 0.19 11.29
N PRO A 213 -0.75 1.07 10.81
CA PRO A 213 -1.15 2.19 9.96
C PRO A 213 -1.29 1.74 8.49
N MET A 214 -1.83 2.64 7.66
CA MET A 214 -1.51 2.58 6.23
C MET A 214 -0.09 3.06 5.98
N ILE A 215 0.63 2.40 5.07
CA ILE A 215 2.00 2.79 4.71
C ILE A 215 2.16 2.92 3.20
N ILE A 216 3.11 3.77 2.80
CA ILE A 216 3.72 3.75 1.47
C ILE A 216 5.02 2.96 1.59
N ALA A 217 4.99 1.69 1.19
CA ALA A 217 6.09 0.76 1.25
C ALA A 217 7.02 0.90 0.04
N TRP A 218 8.31 0.65 0.24
CA TRP A 218 9.33 0.51 -0.81
C TRP A 218 10.08 -0.82 -0.75
N GLU A 219 9.80 -1.65 0.26
CA GLU A 219 10.46 -2.94 0.48
C GLU A 219 9.43 -3.99 0.89
N GLU A 220 9.61 -5.20 0.37
CA GLU A 220 8.82 -6.38 0.65
C GLU A 220 9.74 -7.55 1.02
N ASN A 221 9.54 -8.14 2.19
CA ASN A 221 10.31 -9.27 2.71
C ASN A 221 11.85 -9.07 2.66
N GLY A 222 12.34 -7.90 3.03
CA GLY A 222 13.77 -7.60 3.02
C GLY A 222 14.31 -7.18 1.65
N THR A 223 13.47 -7.11 0.62
CA THR A 223 13.87 -6.79 -0.76
C THR A 223 13.21 -5.50 -1.21
N GLU A 224 14.02 -4.50 -1.56
CA GLU A 224 13.52 -3.24 -2.10
C GLU A 224 12.92 -3.42 -3.49
N TYR A 225 11.89 -2.64 -3.81
CA TYR A 225 11.30 -2.64 -5.15
C TYR A 225 12.28 -2.06 -6.17
N ASN A 226 12.31 -2.66 -7.35
CA ASN A 226 13.16 -2.22 -8.44
C ASN A 226 12.59 -0.97 -9.10
N SER A 227 13.35 0.13 -9.06
CA SER A 227 12.95 1.40 -9.69
C SER A 227 12.99 1.33 -11.22
N GLU A 228 13.62 0.33 -11.84
CA GLU A 228 13.56 0.16 -13.30
C GLU A 228 12.19 -0.32 -13.78
N ASP A 229 11.38 -0.92 -12.89
CA ASP A 229 10.04 -1.44 -13.21
C ASP A 229 8.92 -0.38 -13.03
N GLY A 230 9.29 0.84 -12.61
CA GLY A 230 8.40 1.95 -12.31
C GLY A 230 8.64 2.56 -10.92
N PRO A 231 7.77 3.46 -10.46
CA PRO A 231 7.89 4.05 -9.14
C PRO A 231 7.92 2.96 -8.05
N PRO A 232 8.95 2.90 -7.19
CA PRO A 232 9.14 1.81 -6.23
C PRO A 232 8.28 2.01 -4.98
N TYR A 233 6.98 2.26 -5.16
CA TYR A 233 6.06 2.61 -4.07
C TYR A 233 4.79 1.77 -4.14
N GLN A 234 4.40 1.20 -3.00
CA GLN A 234 3.18 0.42 -2.85
C GLN A 234 2.39 0.87 -1.61
N LEU A 235 1.10 1.09 -1.76
CA LEU A 235 0.19 1.28 -0.64
C LEU A 235 -0.07 -0.07 0.00
N VAL A 236 0.10 -0.14 1.31
CA VAL A 236 -0.23 -1.32 2.11
C VAL A 236 -1.16 -0.90 3.24
N VAL A 237 -2.24 -1.67 3.41
CA VAL A 237 -3.27 -1.45 4.43
C VAL A 237 -3.65 -2.78 5.08
N GLY A 238 -3.72 -2.80 6.41
CA GLY A 238 -4.19 -3.96 7.17
C GLY A 238 -5.70 -4.16 7.05
N GLN A 239 -6.25 -5.14 7.78
CA GLN A 239 -7.69 -5.39 7.78
C GLN A 239 -8.41 -4.46 8.78
N VAL A 240 -9.68 -4.15 8.55
CA VAL A 240 -10.49 -3.43 9.56
C VAL A 240 -11.00 -4.42 10.61
N ALA A 241 -11.42 -5.60 10.17
CA ALA A 241 -11.84 -6.72 10.99
C ALA A 241 -11.32 -8.05 10.43
N ALA A 242 -11.31 -9.07 11.29
CA ALA A 242 -10.91 -10.41 10.90
C ALA A 242 -11.83 -10.94 9.78
N GLY A 243 -11.24 -11.56 8.77
CA GLY A 243 -11.93 -12.10 7.61
C GLY A 243 -12.09 -11.12 6.44
N ASP A 244 -11.82 -9.82 6.64
CA ASP A 244 -11.97 -8.79 5.60
C ASP A 244 -11.02 -9.04 4.41
N PHE A 245 -11.50 -8.73 3.21
CA PHE A 245 -10.66 -8.61 2.03
C PHE A 245 -10.02 -7.23 2.00
N ASN A 246 -8.71 -7.17 1.83
CA ASN A 246 -7.95 -5.92 1.81
C ASN A 246 -6.92 -5.85 0.68
N LYS A 247 -6.51 -6.99 0.09
CA LYS A 247 -5.44 -6.99 -0.94
C LYS A 247 -5.79 -6.13 -2.16
N PHE A 248 -7.07 -6.05 -2.53
CA PHE A 248 -7.50 -5.20 -3.64
C PHE A 248 -7.26 -3.71 -3.38
N GLN A 249 -7.10 -3.29 -2.12
CA GLN A 249 -6.82 -1.91 -1.78
C GLN A 249 -5.33 -1.56 -1.95
N TRP A 250 -4.46 -2.55 -2.14
CA TRP A 250 -3.02 -2.34 -2.24
C TRP A 250 -2.66 -1.88 -3.65
N VAL A 251 -2.22 -0.62 -3.75
CA VAL A 251 -1.88 0.03 -5.02
C VAL A 251 -0.38 -0.08 -5.23
N ARG A 252 0.08 -0.70 -6.32
CA ARG A 252 1.51 -0.78 -6.68
C ARG A 252 1.89 0.33 -7.65
N ASN A 253 3.18 0.62 -7.76
CA ASN A 253 3.73 1.60 -8.70
C ASN A 253 3.05 2.97 -8.59
N ILE A 254 2.91 3.46 -7.35
CA ILE A 254 2.23 4.72 -7.06
C ILE A 254 3.01 5.88 -7.66
N GLU A 255 2.37 6.69 -8.48
CA GLU A 255 2.93 7.96 -8.98
C GLU A 255 2.43 9.15 -8.18
N SER A 256 1.21 9.09 -7.66
CA SER A 256 0.58 10.26 -7.06
C SER A 256 -0.37 9.95 -5.91
N ILE A 257 -0.39 10.85 -4.94
CA ILE A 257 -1.32 10.97 -3.83
C ILE A 257 -1.98 12.35 -3.95
N ILE A 258 -3.30 12.37 -4.07
CA ILE A 258 -4.09 13.60 -4.18
C ILE A 258 -4.98 13.72 -2.95
N VAL A 259 -4.92 14.86 -2.27
CA VAL A 259 -5.82 15.21 -1.17
C VAL A 259 -6.93 16.12 -1.69
N ASP A 260 -8.19 15.74 -1.51
CA ASP A 260 -9.39 16.49 -1.95
C ASP A 260 -10.20 17.05 -0.80
#